data_AF-A0AAD8PLS8-F1
#
_entry.id   AF-A0AAD8PLS8-F1
#
_cell.length_a   1.000
_cell.length_b   1.000
_cell.length_c   1.000
_cell.angle_alpha   90.00
_cell.angle_beta   90.00
_cell.angle_gamma   90.00
#
_symmetry.space_group_name_H-M   'P 1'
#
loop_
_entity.id
_entity.type
_entity.pdbx_description
1 polymer ?
#
loop_
_entity_poly.entity_id
_entity_poly.type
_entity_poly.pdbx_seq_one_letter_code
_entity_poly.pdbx_strand_id
1 'polypeptide(L)'
;MLKHSILFSVIAGATVIARPVMALTMPSVGESEKAAEDVQRRAETGVDMQDACGREYGSDWNAIQNGSGCNDWACVSTTTRQQLGLNIDLYCYEKVGVRSYASCNSGAWSWKCKTY
;
A
#
# COMPACT_ATOMS: atom_id res chain seq x y z
N MET A 1 -14.46 44.71 -6.20
CA MET A 1 -13.46 44.40 -7.24
C MET A 1 -13.95 43.18 -8.02
N LEU A 2 -13.78 43.15 -9.34
CA LEU A 2 -14.43 42.20 -10.26
C LEU A 2 -13.37 41.44 -11.09
N LYS A 3 -13.38 40.10 -11.03
CA LYS A 3 -12.69 39.06 -11.86
C LYS A 3 -12.67 37.74 -11.05
N HIS A 4 -12.60 36.52 -11.60
CA HIS A 4 -12.93 35.92 -12.92
C HIS A 4 -12.71 34.39 -12.74
N SER A 5 -13.41 33.42 -13.33
CA SER A 5 -14.71 33.29 -14.01
C SER A 5 -15.05 31.80 -14.11
N ILE A 6 -16.32 31.46 -14.37
CA ILE A 6 -16.84 30.09 -14.44
C ILE A 6 -16.48 29.41 -15.78
N LEU A 7 -16.18 28.11 -15.78
CA LEU A 7 -16.26 27.24 -16.96
C LEU A 7 -16.97 25.92 -16.63
N PHE A 8 -18.28 25.86 -16.87
CA PHE A 8 -19.01 24.59 -17.05
C PHE A 8 -18.87 24.17 -18.51
N SER A 9 -18.26 23.02 -18.78
CA SER A 9 -18.25 22.44 -20.13
C SER A 9 -19.54 21.67 -20.40
N VAL A 10 -20.53 22.36 -20.97
CA VAL A 10 -21.71 21.75 -21.57
C VAL A 10 -21.32 21.15 -22.91
N ILE A 11 -21.53 19.83 -23.10
CA ILE A 11 -21.54 19.21 -24.42
C ILE A 11 -23.00 18.85 -24.73
N ALA A 12 -23.68 19.75 -25.44
CA ALA A 12 -24.97 19.48 -26.03
C ALA A 12 -24.78 18.88 -27.43
N GLY A 13 -25.31 17.69 -27.66
CA GLY A 13 -25.22 16.97 -28.93
C GLY A 13 -26.49 16.18 -29.21
N ALA A 14 -27.58 16.88 -29.51
CA ALA A 14 -28.86 16.27 -29.83
C ALA A 14 -29.22 16.50 -31.31
N THR A 15 -29.23 15.43 -32.10
CA THR A 15 -29.91 15.39 -33.41
C THR A 15 -30.64 14.06 -33.54
N VAL A 16 -31.93 14.07 -33.22
CA VAL A 16 -32.84 12.94 -33.45
C VAL A 16 -33.17 12.89 -34.95
N ILE A 17 -32.85 11.78 -35.61
CA ILE A 17 -33.32 11.50 -36.98
C ILE A 17 -34.05 10.16 -36.95
N ALA A 18 -35.38 10.21 -36.97
CA ALA A 18 -36.24 9.03 -36.91
C ALA A 18 -36.34 8.34 -38.29
N ARG A 19 -36.10 7.02 -38.35
CA ARG A 19 -36.58 6.10 -39.41
C ARG A 19 -36.96 4.73 -38.80
N PRO A 20 -37.87 3.94 -39.43
CA PRO A 20 -38.68 2.97 -38.69
C PRO A 20 -38.21 1.50 -38.74
N VAL A 21 -38.56 0.78 -37.68
CA VAL A 21 -38.87 -0.67 -37.55
C VAL A 21 -38.20 -1.67 -38.51
N MET A 22 -37.28 -2.47 -37.96
CA MET A 22 -37.32 -3.94 -38.10
C MET A 22 -36.92 -4.59 -36.78
N ALA A 23 -37.61 -5.66 -36.39
CA ALA A 23 -37.36 -6.37 -35.14
C ALA A 23 -36.31 -7.48 -35.34
N LEU A 24 -35.16 -7.38 -34.67
CA LEU A 24 -34.22 -8.49 -34.47
C LEU A 24 -33.60 -8.43 -33.07
N THR A 25 -33.73 -9.53 -32.35
CA THR A 25 -32.88 -10.00 -31.22
C THR A 25 -32.16 -8.93 -30.37
N MET A 26 -32.71 -8.63 -29.18
CA MET A 26 -31.94 -7.95 -28.15
C MET A 26 -30.73 -8.82 -27.72
N PRO A 27 -29.49 -8.32 -27.77
CA PRO A 27 -28.41 -8.96 -27.04
C PRO A 27 -28.69 -8.80 -25.54
N SER A 28 -28.71 -9.92 -24.82
CA SER A 28 -28.78 -9.94 -23.35
C SER A 28 -27.46 -9.50 -22.72
N VAL A 29 -27.07 -8.24 -22.97
CA VAL A 29 -25.95 -7.57 -22.31
C VAL A 29 -26.53 -6.60 -21.28
N GLY A 30 -26.99 -7.21 -20.21
CA GLY A 30 -27.09 -6.61 -18.88
C GLY A 30 -26.23 -7.44 -17.94
N GLU A 31 -25.02 -7.79 -18.40
CA GLU A 31 -24.01 -8.46 -17.60
C GLU A 31 -23.79 -7.58 -16.39
N SER A 32 -24.20 -8.08 -15.21
CA SER A 32 -24.13 -7.31 -13.99
C SER A 32 -22.65 -7.20 -13.64
N GLU A 33 -22.03 -6.12 -14.11
CA GLU A 33 -20.76 -5.59 -13.63
C GLU A 33 -20.95 -5.18 -12.16
N LYS A 34 -21.16 -6.20 -11.31
CA LYS A 34 -20.84 -6.14 -9.90
C LYS A 34 -19.40 -5.71 -9.90
N ALA A 35 -19.21 -4.43 -9.57
CA ALA A 35 -17.92 -3.78 -9.58
C ALA A 35 -16.89 -4.74 -9.02
N ALA A 36 -15.74 -4.83 -9.69
CA ALA A 36 -14.58 -5.45 -9.11
C ALA A 36 -14.30 -4.69 -7.81
N GLU A 37 -14.83 -5.22 -6.71
CA GLU A 37 -14.36 -4.97 -5.38
C GLU A 37 -12.92 -5.45 -5.46
N ASP A 38 -12.02 -4.49 -5.71
CA ASP A 38 -10.61 -4.64 -5.43
C ASP A 38 -10.52 -4.83 -3.92
N VAL A 39 -10.84 -6.05 -3.50
CA VAL A 39 -10.40 -6.67 -2.26
C VAL A 39 -8.90 -6.75 -2.42
N GLN A 40 -8.26 -5.59 -2.29
CA GLN A 40 -6.83 -5.36 -2.33
C GLN A 40 -6.28 -6.29 -1.27
N ARG A 41 -5.83 -7.46 -1.73
CA ARG A 41 -5.62 -8.63 -0.87
C ARG A 41 -4.46 -8.29 0.05
N ARG A 42 -4.80 -7.79 1.25
CA ARG A 42 -3.88 -7.13 2.17
C ARG A 42 -2.63 -7.97 2.34
N ALA A 43 -1.54 -7.53 1.73
CA ALA A 43 -0.33 -8.31 1.62
C ALA A 43 0.41 -8.26 2.97
N GLU A 44 0.08 -9.19 3.86
CA GLU A 44 0.80 -9.35 5.12
C GLU A 44 2.12 -10.08 4.87
N THR A 45 3.23 -9.33 4.84
CA THR A 45 4.58 -9.89 4.70
C THR A 45 5.30 -9.83 6.05
N GLY A 46 5.99 -10.89 6.46
CA GLY A 46 6.80 -10.87 7.68
C GLY A 46 8.00 -9.91 7.58
N VAL A 47 8.41 -9.33 8.70
CA VAL A 47 9.60 -8.49 8.76
C VAL A 47 10.84 -9.35 9.05
N ASP A 48 11.84 -9.29 8.17
CA ASP A 48 13.17 -9.79 8.45
C ASP A 48 13.97 -8.67 9.12
N MET A 49 14.26 -8.84 10.41
CA MET A 49 14.94 -7.83 11.22
C MET A 49 16.40 -7.62 10.78
N GLN A 50 17.06 -8.66 10.24
CA GLN A 50 18.44 -8.57 9.81
C GLN A 50 18.56 -7.91 8.43
N ASP A 51 17.64 -8.19 7.50
CA ASP A 51 17.51 -7.45 6.23
C ASP A 51 17.16 -5.97 6.51
N ALA A 52 16.23 -5.69 7.44
CA ALA A 52 15.89 -4.34 7.86
C ALA A 52 17.09 -3.58 8.45
N CYS A 53 17.80 -4.22 9.39
CA CYS A 53 18.97 -3.63 10.04
C CYS A 53 20.12 -3.34 9.05
N GLY A 54 20.38 -4.29 8.13
CA GLY A 54 21.40 -4.18 7.09
C GLY A 54 21.08 -3.11 6.04
N ARG A 55 19.79 -2.81 5.80
CA ARG A 55 19.36 -1.70 4.93
C ARG A 55 19.54 -0.33 5.58
N GLU A 56 19.12 -0.19 6.83
CA GLU A 56 19.12 1.10 7.52
C GLU A 56 20.55 1.56 7.90
N TYR A 57 21.43 0.64 8.28
CA TYR A 57 22.76 0.98 8.80
C TYR A 57 23.96 0.36 8.06
N GLY A 58 23.74 -0.63 7.19
CA GLY A 58 24.79 -1.28 6.40
C GLY A 58 25.20 -2.67 6.91
N SER A 59 26.07 -3.34 6.14
CA SER A 59 26.40 -4.76 6.32
C SER A 59 27.22 -5.09 7.58
N ASP A 60 27.76 -4.11 8.30
CA ASP A 60 28.45 -4.33 9.57
C ASP A 60 27.51 -4.30 10.79
N TRP A 61 26.19 -4.19 10.59
CA TRP A 61 25.18 -4.16 11.65
C TRP A 61 24.35 -5.44 11.73
N ASN A 62 24.16 -5.92 12.96
CA ASN A 62 23.36 -7.10 13.27
C ASN A 62 22.08 -6.71 14.01
N ALA A 63 20.97 -7.38 13.68
CA ALA A 63 19.75 -7.30 14.47
C ALA A 63 19.89 -8.11 15.76
N ILE A 64 19.53 -7.51 16.89
CA ILE A 64 19.50 -8.15 18.21
C ILE A 64 18.16 -7.93 18.91
N GLN A 65 17.75 -8.92 19.68
CA GLN A 65 16.54 -8.91 20.49
C GLN A 65 16.92 -8.70 21.97
N ASN A 66 16.48 -7.59 22.56
CA ASN A 66 16.80 -7.20 23.94
C ASN A 66 15.75 -7.67 24.97
N GLY A 67 14.63 -8.22 24.50
CA GLY A 67 13.45 -8.55 25.30
C GLY A 67 12.38 -9.23 24.44
N SER A 68 11.23 -9.54 25.02
CA SER A 68 10.19 -10.34 24.36
C SER A 68 9.13 -9.54 23.59
N GLY A 69 9.06 -8.22 23.76
CA GLY A 69 8.07 -7.32 23.18
C GLY A 69 8.38 -6.89 21.75
N CYS A 70 7.40 -6.26 21.10
CA CYS A 70 7.52 -5.78 19.73
C CYS A 70 8.70 -4.81 19.54
N ASN A 71 8.89 -3.88 20.48
CA ASN A 71 9.85 -2.78 20.37
C ASN A 71 11.24 -3.13 20.93
N ASP A 72 11.49 -4.40 21.25
CA ASP A 72 12.75 -4.84 21.87
C ASP A 72 13.84 -5.18 20.85
N TRP A 73 13.59 -4.95 19.55
CA TRP A 73 14.57 -5.05 18.48
C TRP A 73 15.49 -3.83 18.44
N ALA A 74 16.77 -4.10 18.23
CA ALA A 74 17.78 -3.07 18.00
C ALA A 74 18.81 -3.54 16.97
N CYS A 75 19.54 -2.58 16.40
CA CYS A 75 20.70 -2.79 15.56
C CYS A 75 21.98 -2.58 16.37
N VAL A 76 22.95 -3.49 16.26
CA VAL A 76 24.28 -3.36 16.88
C VAL A 76 25.38 -3.41 15.82
N SER A 77 26.26 -2.41 15.80
CA SER A 77 27.44 -2.43 14.93
C SER A 77 28.42 -3.47 15.45
N THR A 78 28.86 -4.38 14.57
CA THR A 78 29.92 -5.35 14.85
C THR A 78 31.27 -4.66 15.11
N THR A 79 31.48 -3.51 14.45
CA THR A 79 32.69 -2.68 14.54
C THR A 79 32.75 -1.87 15.84
N THR A 80 31.75 -1.01 16.10
CA THR A 80 31.80 -0.04 17.21
C THR A 80 31.10 -0.52 18.48
N ARG A 81 30.31 -1.59 18.40
CA ARG A 81 29.38 -2.07 19.46
C ARG A 81 28.32 -1.05 19.87
N GLN A 82 28.14 0.02 19.09
CA GLN A 82 27.03 0.95 19.26
C GLN A 82 25.70 0.24 18.97
N GLN A 83 24.68 0.53 19.77
CA GLN A 83 23.32 0.03 19.62
C GLN A 83 22.37 1.18 19.23
N LEU A 84 21.50 0.94 18.25
CA LEU A 84 20.51 1.88 17.74
C LEU A 84 19.14 1.20 17.58
N GLY A 85 18.06 1.99 17.54
CA GLY A 85 16.72 1.48 17.21
C GLY A 85 16.59 1.09 15.72
N LEU A 86 15.54 0.34 15.39
CA LEU A 86 15.24 -0.10 14.03
C LEU A 86 13.95 0.54 13.53
N ASN A 87 13.96 1.15 12.34
CA ASN A 87 12.79 1.75 11.71
C ASN A 87 12.05 0.72 10.84
N ILE A 88 11.15 -0.04 11.47
CA ILE A 88 10.43 -1.14 10.81
C ILE A 88 9.41 -0.62 9.78
N ASP A 89 8.86 0.60 9.96
CA ASP A 89 8.02 1.24 8.94
C ASP A 89 8.82 1.55 7.66
N LEU A 90 10.05 2.07 7.79
CA LEU A 90 10.94 2.28 6.64
C LEU A 90 11.23 0.98 5.89
N TYR A 91 11.51 -0.12 6.61
CA TYR A 91 11.66 -1.43 5.98
C TYR A 91 10.44 -1.84 5.15
N CYS A 92 9.23 -1.64 5.68
CA CYS A 92 8.01 -1.93 4.95
C CYS A 92 7.86 -1.03 3.71
N TYR A 93 8.11 0.28 3.84
CA TYR A 93 8.09 1.21 2.72
C TYR A 93 9.05 0.82 1.59
N GLU A 94 10.26 0.36 1.92
CA GLU A 94 11.24 -0.11 0.93
C GLU A 94 10.89 -1.48 0.33
N LYS A 95 10.38 -2.41 1.14
CA LYS A 95 10.17 -3.82 0.74
C LYS A 95 8.85 -4.06 0.03
N VAL A 96 7.80 -3.39 0.46
CA VAL A 96 6.41 -3.56 -0.01
C VAL A 96 5.92 -2.33 -0.78
N GLY A 97 6.49 -1.15 -0.50
CA GLY A 97 6.22 0.10 -1.21
C GLY A 97 5.55 1.16 -0.35
N VAL A 98 5.41 2.36 -0.91
CA VAL A 98 4.87 3.57 -0.24
C VAL A 98 3.47 3.41 0.37
N ARG A 99 2.70 2.38 -0.03
CA ARG A 99 1.38 2.05 0.51
C ARG A 99 1.38 1.01 1.63
N SER A 100 2.44 0.95 2.42
CA SER A 100 2.58 -0.01 3.51
C SER A 100 2.96 0.63 4.84
N TYR A 101 2.84 -0.14 5.93
CA TYR A 101 3.20 0.25 7.29
C TYR A 101 3.52 -1.00 8.13
N ALA A 102 4.25 -0.81 9.21
CA ALA A 102 4.61 -1.86 10.15
C ALA A 102 3.50 -2.08 11.18
N SER A 103 3.24 -3.35 11.51
CA SER A 103 2.26 -3.73 12.53
C SER A 103 2.72 -4.97 13.28
N CYS A 104 2.86 -4.82 14.60
CA CYS A 104 3.10 -5.94 15.52
C CYS A 104 1.81 -6.29 16.27
N ASN A 105 1.54 -7.58 16.45
CA ASN A 105 0.39 -8.04 17.25
C ASN A 105 0.79 -8.38 18.69
N SER A 106 1.78 -9.25 18.87
CA SER A 106 2.20 -9.74 20.19
C SER A 106 3.59 -10.37 20.14
N GLY A 107 4.55 -9.74 20.81
CA GLY A 107 5.93 -10.22 20.93
C GLY A 107 6.83 -9.92 19.73
N ALA A 108 8.14 -9.95 19.97
CA ALA A 108 9.18 -9.48 19.07
C ALA A 108 9.09 -10.03 17.63
N TRP A 109 8.72 -11.29 17.46
CA TRP A 109 8.68 -11.97 16.16
C TRP A 109 7.39 -11.74 15.36
N SER A 110 6.43 -10.98 15.90
CA SER A 110 5.09 -10.80 15.31
C SER A 110 4.95 -9.54 14.43
N TRP A 111 6.05 -8.96 13.97
CA TRP A 111 6.04 -7.83 13.05
C TRP A 111 5.68 -8.26 11.63
N LYS A 112 4.75 -7.52 11.03
CA LYS A 112 4.35 -7.66 9.63
C LYS A 112 4.26 -6.29 8.97
N CYS A 113 4.66 -6.23 7.71
CA CYS A 113 4.26 -5.17 6.81
C CYS A 113 2.81 -5.42 6.36
N LYS A 114 1.98 -4.38 6.44
CA LYS A 114 0.58 -4.38 5.98
C LYS A 114 0.38 -3.26 4.98
N THR A 115 -0.48 -3.48 3.98
CA THR A 115 -0.86 -2.44 3.01
C THR A 115 -2.18 -1.76 3.39
N TYR A 116 -2.32 -0.49 3.00
CA TYR A 116 -3.57 0.27 3.09
C TYR A 116 -4.26 0.40 1.73
#